data_AF-A0A355U866-F1
#
_entry.id   AF-A0A355U866-F1
#
_cell.length_a   1.000
_cell.length_b   1.000
_cell.length_c   1.000
_cell.angle_alpha   90.00
_cell.angle_beta   90.00
_cell.angle_gamma   90.00
#
_symmetry.space_group_name_H-M   'P 1'
#
loop_
_entity.id
_entity.type
_entity.pdbx_description
1 polymer ?
#
loop_
_entity_poly.entity_id
_entity_poly.type
_entity_poly.pdbx_seq_one_letter_code
_entity_poly.pdbx_strand_id
1 'polypeptide(L)'
;MYTLLRFQNLLIGVTLLGISSCKSPSVVTDETINQVDSLVLYPYWIAMMNDSTVNYYDAVNAFDIYWKNRVKPTEDNGEAIDIFGNQKSPEEEQNEKSRTSEYVFEYKQFLNWKQTHKNLIKPDGTLLTNEEIMNEWEKQKNERTQ
;
A
#
# COMPACT_ATOMS: atom_id res chain seq x y z
N MET A 1 -38.28 -29.06 -57.05
CA MET A 1 -37.64 -30.16 -57.80
C MET A 1 -36.48 -30.66 -56.95
N TYR A 2 -36.55 -31.90 -56.50
CA TYR A 2 -35.60 -32.53 -55.58
C TYR A 2 -34.26 -32.85 -56.26
N THR A 3 -33.16 -32.76 -55.53
CA THR A 3 -32.21 -33.89 -55.33
C THR A 3 -31.20 -33.56 -54.23
N LEU A 4 -31.23 -34.36 -53.17
CA LEU A 4 -30.12 -34.63 -52.26
C LEU A 4 -29.04 -35.43 -52.99
N LEU A 5 -27.76 -35.24 -52.66
CA LEU A 5 -26.80 -36.33 -52.52
C LEU A 5 -25.60 -35.89 -51.68
N ARG A 6 -25.12 -36.85 -50.90
CA ARG A 6 -24.23 -36.71 -49.75
C ARG A 6 -22.82 -37.21 -50.06
N PHE A 7 -21.87 -36.68 -49.28
CA PHE A 7 -20.61 -37.25 -48.80
C PHE A 7 -19.55 -37.74 -49.80
N GLN A 8 -18.40 -37.06 -49.76
CA GLN A 8 -17.12 -37.75 -49.66
C GLN A 8 -16.19 -36.98 -48.71
N ASN A 9 -15.83 -37.62 -47.60
CA ASN A 9 -14.78 -37.17 -46.70
C ASN A 9 -13.44 -37.23 -47.45
N LEU A 10 -12.66 -36.15 -47.42
CA LEU A 10 -11.22 -36.25 -47.54
C LEU A 10 -10.53 -35.34 -46.53
N LEU A 11 -9.81 -36.02 -45.66
CA LEU A 11 -8.95 -35.62 -44.57
C LEU A 11 -7.75 -34.79 -45.05
N ILE A 12 -7.64 -33.51 -44.69
CA ILE A 12 -6.39 -32.74 -44.48
C ILE A 12 -6.83 -31.53 -43.63
N GLY A 13 -6.24 -31.12 -42.51
CA GLY A 13 -5.09 -31.50 -41.72
C GLY A 13 -5.07 -30.47 -40.59
N VAL A 14 -4.81 -30.91 -39.36
CA VAL A 14 -4.80 -30.05 -38.17
C VAL A 14 -3.69 -29.01 -38.30
N THR A 15 -4.03 -27.76 -38.60
CA THR A 15 -3.16 -26.61 -38.27
C THR A 15 -3.55 -26.11 -36.89
N LEU A 16 -2.89 -26.69 -35.88
CA LEU A 16 -2.67 -26.06 -34.59
C LEU A 16 -1.92 -24.75 -34.83
N LEU A 17 -2.64 -23.65 -35.05
CA LEU A 17 -2.12 -22.33 -34.73
C LEU A 17 -2.14 -22.24 -33.21
N GLY A 18 -1.05 -22.70 -32.61
CA GLY A 18 -0.71 -22.38 -31.24
C GLY A 18 -0.62 -20.87 -31.14
N ILE A 19 -1.69 -20.23 -30.67
CA ILE A 19 -1.61 -18.91 -30.08
C ILE A 19 -0.83 -19.13 -28.79
N SER A 20 0.49 -19.07 -28.91
CA SER A 20 1.37 -18.78 -27.80
C SER A 20 0.94 -17.40 -27.33
N SER A 21 -0.04 -17.37 -26.42
CA SER A 21 -0.42 -16.16 -25.71
C SER A 21 0.77 -15.86 -24.82
N CYS A 22 1.71 -15.10 -25.39
CA CYS A 22 2.75 -14.44 -24.63
C CYS A 22 2.03 -13.71 -23.50
N LYS A 23 2.23 -14.18 -22.28
CA LYS A 23 2.04 -13.32 -21.10
C LYS A 23 3.01 -12.17 -21.31
N SER A 24 2.51 -11.09 -21.91
CA SER A 24 3.27 -9.85 -22.04
C SER A 24 3.72 -9.44 -20.65
N PRO A 25 5.00 -9.06 -20.47
CA PRO A 25 5.42 -8.38 -19.25
C PRO A 25 4.51 -7.17 -19.08
N SER A 26 3.92 -7.04 -17.90
CA SER A 26 3.11 -5.87 -17.54
C SER A 26 3.92 -4.62 -17.84
N VAL A 27 3.48 -3.83 -18.83
CA VAL A 27 4.04 -2.51 -19.11
C VAL A 27 3.74 -1.66 -17.88
N VAL A 28 4.78 -1.34 -17.11
CA VAL A 28 4.70 -0.30 -16.08
C VAL A 28 4.39 0.99 -16.82
N THR A 29 3.17 1.49 -16.70
CA THR A 29 2.69 2.71 -17.35
C THR A 29 3.31 3.94 -16.68
N ASP A 30 3.54 4.98 -17.48
CA ASP A 30 4.13 6.28 -17.07
C ASP A 30 3.44 6.88 -15.83
N GLU A 31 2.13 6.69 -15.68
CA GLU A 31 1.36 7.14 -14.51
C GLU A 31 1.83 6.51 -13.19
N THR A 32 2.21 5.22 -13.20
CA THR A 32 2.72 4.54 -11.99
C THR A 32 4.09 5.08 -11.59
N ILE A 33 4.95 5.41 -12.56
CA ILE A 33 6.27 5.99 -12.28
C ILE A 33 6.11 7.38 -11.66
N ASN A 34 5.28 8.24 -12.27
CA ASN A 34 5.02 9.58 -11.74
C ASN A 34 4.39 9.55 -10.34
N GLN A 35 3.49 8.61 -10.08
CA GLN A 35 2.89 8.44 -8.75
C GLN A 35 3.92 8.01 -7.71
N VAL A 36 4.78 7.04 -8.02
CA VAL A 36 5.85 6.59 -7.10
C VAL A 36 6.81 7.73 -6.81
N ASP A 37 7.24 8.47 -7.83
CA ASP A 37 8.12 9.63 -7.66
C ASP A 37 7.48 10.70 -6.77
N SER A 38 6.18 10.93 -6.93
CA SER A 38 5.40 11.84 -6.09
C SER A 38 5.38 11.41 -4.61
N LEU A 39 5.16 10.12 -4.33
CA LEU A 39 5.16 9.56 -2.97
C LEU A 39 6.55 9.57 -2.31
N VAL A 40 7.62 9.51 -3.10
CA VAL A 40 9.00 9.63 -2.59
C VAL A 40 9.30 11.08 -2.18
N LEU A 41 8.81 12.06 -2.94
CA LEU A 41 9.15 13.47 -2.78
C LEU A 41 8.27 14.19 -1.76
N TYR A 42 6.97 13.89 -1.69
CA TYR A 42 6.01 14.61 -0.86
C TYR A 42 5.44 13.75 0.28
N PRO A 43 5.31 14.29 1.51
CA PRO A 43 4.87 13.52 2.68
C PRO A 43 3.35 13.36 2.76
N TYR A 44 2.73 12.77 1.73
CA TYR A 44 1.27 12.61 1.65
C TYR A 44 0.66 11.84 2.82
N TRP A 45 1.43 10.93 3.43
CA TRP A 45 1.03 10.15 4.60
C TRP A 45 0.59 11.02 5.79
N ILE A 46 1.08 12.28 5.89
CA ILE A 46 0.67 13.24 6.93
C ILE A 46 -0.79 13.67 6.72
N ALA A 47 -1.15 14.04 5.49
CA ALA A 47 -2.51 14.45 5.16
C ALA A 47 -3.47 13.26 5.24
N MET A 48 -3.04 12.10 4.73
CA MET A 48 -3.77 10.85 4.74
C MET A 48 -4.20 10.42 6.16
N MET A 49 -3.34 10.59 7.17
CA MET A 49 -3.68 10.28 8.56
C MET A 49 -4.90 11.06 9.09
N ASN A 50 -5.15 12.26 8.56
CA ASN A 50 -6.26 13.14 8.98
C ASN A 50 -7.50 12.99 8.10
N ASP A 51 -7.44 12.17 7.04
CA ASP A 51 -8.54 11.94 6.12
C ASP A 51 -9.36 10.74 6.59
N SER A 52 -10.62 10.98 6.97
CA SER A 52 -11.56 9.96 7.42
C SER A 52 -11.94 8.93 6.35
N THR A 53 -11.67 9.25 5.08
CA THR A 53 -12.00 8.40 3.92
C THR A 53 -10.78 7.64 3.38
N VAL A 54 -9.61 7.83 4.00
CA VAL A 54 -8.38 7.23 3.53
C VAL A 54 -8.45 5.69 3.57
N ASN A 55 -7.88 5.06 2.55
CA ASN A 55 -7.59 3.63 2.60
C ASN A 55 -6.36 3.38 3.47
N TYR A 56 -6.46 2.43 4.39
CA TYR A 56 -5.38 2.10 5.32
C TYR A 56 -4.10 1.70 4.58
N TYR A 57 -4.22 0.85 3.56
CA TYR A 57 -3.06 0.33 2.83
C TYR A 57 -2.39 1.41 1.99
N ASP A 58 -3.17 2.33 1.40
CA ASP A 58 -2.61 3.44 0.63
C ASP A 58 -1.82 4.40 1.53
N ALA A 59 -2.34 4.72 2.71
CA ALA A 59 -1.63 5.54 3.69
C ALA A 59 -0.33 4.89 4.17
N VAL A 60 -0.37 3.59 4.49
CA VAL A 60 0.81 2.82 4.89
C VAL A 60 1.84 2.75 3.76
N ASN A 61 1.40 2.53 2.53
CA ASN A 61 2.28 2.50 1.37
C ASN A 61 2.94 3.86 1.11
N ALA A 62 2.19 4.96 1.20
CA ALA A 62 2.73 6.31 1.08
C ALA A 62 3.79 6.60 2.15
N PHE A 63 3.55 6.18 3.39
CA PHE A 63 4.52 6.28 4.48
C PHE A 63 5.77 5.45 4.22
N ASP A 64 5.61 4.17 3.87
CA ASP A 64 6.72 3.25 3.66
C ASP A 64 7.59 3.69 2.46
N ILE A 65 6.98 4.17 1.36
CA ILE A 65 7.70 4.70 0.20
C ILE A 65 8.46 5.99 0.56
N TYR A 66 7.82 6.94 1.24
CA TYR A 66 8.45 8.21 1.61
C TYR A 66 9.71 7.98 2.46
N TRP A 67 9.66 7.03 3.40
CA TRP A 67 10.75 6.74 4.32
C TRP A 67 11.75 5.67 3.83
N LYS A 68 11.47 4.96 2.72
CA LYS A 68 12.28 3.83 2.23
C LYS A 68 13.79 4.12 2.12
N ASN A 69 14.14 5.34 1.69
CA ASN A 69 15.52 5.77 1.49
C ASN A 69 15.91 6.95 2.40
N ARG A 70 15.23 7.11 3.54
CA ARG A 70 15.45 8.20 4.50
C ARG A 70 15.80 7.63 5.87
N VAL A 71 16.57 8.39 6.65
CA VAL A 71 16.76 8.09 8.08
C VAL A 71 15.47 8.45 8.79
N LYS A 72 14.83 7.45 9.41
CA LYS A 72 13.63 7.65 10.21
C LYS A 72 13.95 8.57 11.40
N PRO A 73 13.01 9.42 11.86
CA PRO A 73 13.24 10.35 12.97
C PRO A 73 13.15 9.68 14.36
N THR A 74 12.64 8.45 14.42
CA THR A 74 12.50 7.66 15.66
C THR A 74 13.01 6.24 15.44
N GLU A 75 13.32 5.56 16.53
CA GLU A 75 13.47 4.10 16.55
C GLU A 75 12.13 3.41 16.22
N ASP A 76 12.19 2.10 15.94
CA ASP A 76 11.00 1.30 15.57
C ASP A 76 9.98 1.20 16.72
N ASN A 77 10.40 1.41 17.97
CA ASN A 77 9.55 1.53 19.16
C ASN A 77 8.90 2.93 19.31
N GLY A 78 9.23 3.90 18.43
CA GLY A 78 8.74 5.28 18.50
C GLY A 78 9.52 6.20 19.45
N GLU A 79 10.59 5.72 20.07
CA GLU A 79 11.50 6.54 20.87
C GLU A 79 12.39 7.40 19.98
N ALA A 80 12.76 8.59 20.46
CA ALA A 80 13.64 9.46 19.68
C ALA A 80 15.01 8.78 19.51
N ILE A 81 15.58 8.83 18.32
CA ILE A 81 16.93 8.29 18.08
C ILE A 81 17.92 9.06 18.95
N ASP A 82 18.77 8.34 19.68
CA ASP A 82 19.88 8.96 20.41
C ASP A 82 20.91 9.55 19.43
N ILE A 83 20.85 10.86 19.26
CA ILE A 83 21.69 11.64 18.34
C ILE A 83 23.08 11.90 18.93
N PHE A 84 23.34 11.53 20.19
CA PHE A 84 24.61 11.78 20.88
C PHE A 84 25.56 10.56 20.85
N GLY A 85 25.10 9.42 20.34
CA GLY A 85 25.80 8.13 20.47
C GLY A 85 26.91 7.81 19.46
N ASN A 86 27.06 8.54 18.34
CA ASN A 86 28.05 8.21 17.31
C ASN A 86 28.71 9.48 16.73
N GLN A 87 30.04 9.56 16.74
CA GLN A 87 30.81 10.62 16.06
C GLN A 87 30.63 10.48 14.54
N LYS A 88 29.70 11.26 13.98
CA LYS A 88 29.57 11.46 12.52
C LYS A 88 30.44 12.63 12.09
N SER A 89 30.79 12.69 10.80
CA SER A 89 31.50 13.87 10.30
C SER A 89 30.60 15.12 10.37
N PRO A 90 31.15 16.33 10.50
CA PRO A 90 30.34 17.56 10.61
C PRO A 90 29.37 17.79 9.45
N GLU A 91 29.73 17.34 8.25
CA GLU A 91 28.90 17.42 7.03
C GLU A 91 27.74 16.42 7.03
N GLU A 92 27.97 15.22 7.55
CA GLU A 92 26.93 14.20 7.73
C GLU A 92 25.97 14.60 8.86
N GLU A 93 26.47 15.13 9.97
CA GLU A 93 25.63 15.64 11.07
C GLU A 93 24.73 16.79 10.62
N GLN A 94 25.23 17.71 9.78
CA GLN A 94 24.46 18.88 9.37
C GLN A 94 23.33 18.53 8.40
N ASN A 95 23.58 17.68 7.41
CA ASN A 95 22.55 17.19 6.50
C ASN A 95 21.52 16.30 7.21
N GLU A 96 21.96 15.52 8.19
CA GLU A 96 21.10 14.61 8.93
C GLU A 96 20.26 15.35 9.98
N LYS A 97 20.84 16.24 10.82
CA LYS A 97 20.08 17.08 11.78
C LYS A 97 19.00 17.94 11.12
N SER A 98 19.29 18.45 9.92
CA SER A 98 18.33 19.25 9.15
C SER A 98 17.12 18.45 8.70
N ARG A 99 17.20 17.11 8.61
CA ARG A 99 16.14 16.25 8.08
C ARG A 99 15.56 15.29 9.10
N THR A 100 16.30 14.91 10.15
CA THR A 100 15.83 14.02 11.22
C THR A 100 14.94 14.71 12.24
N SER A 101 15.00 16.04 12.34
CA SER A 101 14.05 16.83 13.13
C SER A 101 12.73 17.08 12.39
N GLU A 102 12.71 16.92 11.07
CA GLU A 102 11.52 17.11 10.26
C GLU A 102 10.56 15.94 10.46
N TYR A 103 9.30 16.25 10.75
CA TYR A 103 8.21 15.29 10.90
C TYR A 103 8.32 14.30 12.07
N VAL A 104 9.15 14.54 13.10
CA VAL A 104 9.24 13.65 14.28
C VAL A 104 7.86 13.45 14.91
N PHE A 105 7.09 14.53 15.07
CA PHE A 105 5.77 14.49 15.70
C PHE A 105 4.79 13.70 14.83
N GLU A 106 4.70 14.02 13.55
CA GLU A 106 3.84 13.37 12.57
C GLU A 106 4.20 11.89 12.42
N TYR A 107 5.48 11.54 12.41
CA TYR A 107 5.94 10.16 12.34
C TYR A 107 5.41 9.34 13.52
N LYS A 108 5.51 9.87 14.74
CA LYS A 108 4.94 9.23 15.93
C LYS A 108 3.43 9.11 15.86
N GLN A 109 2.74 10.17 15.42
CA GLN A 109 1.29 10.12 15.23
C GLN A 109 0.92 9.03 14.21
N PHE A 110 1.65 8.90 13.11
CA PHE A 110 1.40 7.91 12.08
C PHE A 110 1.66 6.50 12.58
N LEU A 111 2.74 6.25 13.33
CA LEU A 111 2.97 4.95 13.97
C LEU A 111 1.83 4.56 14.90
N ASN A 112 1.37 5.50 15.74
CA ASN A 112 0.22 5.28 16.60
C ASN A 112 -1.04 4.99 15.79
N TRP A 113 -1.34 5.82 14.77
CA TRP A 113 -2.48 5.64 13.87
C TRP A 113 -2.45 4.27 13.19
N LYS A 114 -1.30 3.87 12.63
CA LYS A 114 -1.10 2.57 11.97
C LYS A 114 -1.41 1.42 12.93
N GLN A 115 -0.97 1.52 14.19
CA GLN A 115 -1.18 0.51 15.22
C GLN A 115 -2.63 0.45 15.73
N THR A 116 -3.29 1.59 15.95
CA THR A 116 -4.67 1.64 16.46
C THR A 116 -5.69 1.23 15.41
N HIS A 117 -5.41 1.45 14.13
CA HIS A 117 -6.33 1.15 13.04
C HIS A 117 -6.11 -0.22 12.38
N LYS A 118 -5.01 -0.93 12.67
CA LYS A 118 -4.67 -2.21 11.99
C LYS A 118 -5.75 -3.30 12.08
N ASN A 119 -6.60 -3.24 13.10
CA ASN A 119 -7.69 -4.19 13.34
C ASN A 119 -9.06 -3.63 12.94
N LEU A 120 -9.10 -2.42 12.37
CA LEU A 120 -10.30 -1.68 12.02
C LEU A 120 -10.41 -1.50 10.50
N ILE A 121 -10.01 -2.53 9.74
CA ILE A 121 -9.87 -2.46 8.29
C ILE A 121 -10.84 -3.46 7.66
N LYS A 122 -11.60 -3.00 6.66
CA LYS A 122 -12.45 -3.85 5.80
C LYS A 122 -11.59 -4.61 4.77
N PRO A 123 -12.13 -5.64 4.09
CA PRO A 123 -11.36 -6.38 3.08
C PRO A 123 -10.84 -5.54 1.92
N ASP A 124 -11.47 -4.40 1.62
CA ASP A 124 -11.04 -3.47 0.57
C ASP A 124 -9.99 -2.45 1.04
N GLY A 125 -9.60 -2.48 2.32
CA GLY A 125 -8.64 -1.55 2.92
C GLY A 125 -9.23 -0.28 3.51
N THR A 126 -10.54 -0.03 3.34
CA THR A 126 -11.19 1.11 4.00
C THR A 126 -11.31 0.87 5.49
N LEU A 127 -11.26 1.96 6.28
CA LEU A 127 -11.43 1.87 7.72
C LEU A 127 -12.90 1.63 8.10
N LEU A 128 -13.12 0.87 9.17
CA LEU A 128 -14.43 0.78 9.81
C LEU A 128 -14.82 2.16 10.35
N THR A 129 -16.06 2.56 10.11
CA THR A 129 -16.65 3.74 10.73
C THR A 129 -16.94 3.48 12.21
N ASN A 130 -17.10 4.55 13.01
CA ASN A 130 -17.47 4.42 14.42
C ASN A 130 -18.76 3.62 14.62
N GLU A 131 -19.74 3.76 13.72
CA GLU A 131 -20.99 3.00 13.77
C GLU A 131 -20.75 1.50 13.52
N GLU A 132 -19.96 1.16 12.49
CA GLU A 132 -19.60 -0.23 12.20
C GLU A 132 -18.81 -0.87 13.35
N ILE A 133 -17.91 -0.11 13.99
CA ILE A 133 -17.20 -0.55 15.19
C ILE A 133 -18.23 -0.87 16.29
N MET A 134 -19.13 0.05 16.62
CA MET A 134 -20.12 -0.18 17.68
C MET A 134 -20.99 -1.42 17.43
N ASN A 135 -21.44 -1.60 16.18
CA ASN A 135 -22.26 -2.75 15.79
C ASN A 135 -21.50 -4.09 15.96
N GLU A 136 -20.23 -4.13 15.58
CA GLU A 136 -19.38 -5.32 15.74
C GLU A 136 -19.14 -5.64 17.24
N TRP A 137 -18.95 -4.62 18.07
CA TRP A 137 -18.83 -4.79 19.52
C TRP A 137 -20.12 -5.32 20.17
N GLU A 138 -21.29 -4.81 19.78
CA GLU A 138 -22.59 -5.29 20.26
C GLU A 138 -22.85 -6.74 19.86
N LYS A 139 -22.55 -7.08 18.61
CA LYS A 139 -22.67 -8.45 18.10
C LYS A 139 -21.81 -9.42 18.91
N GLN A 140 -20.53 -9.10 19.11
CA GLN A 140 -19.62 -9.93 19.91
C GLN A 140 -20.08 -10.08 21.37
N LYS A 141 -20.67 -9.03 21.95
CA LYS A 141 -21.24 -9.08 23.31
C LYS A 141 -22.42 -10.05 23.38
N ASN A 142 -23.32 -10.01 22.41
CA ASN A 142 -24.50 -10.88 22.37
C ASN A 142 -24.11 -12.35 22.16
N GLU A 143 -23.15 -12.63 21.29
CA GLU A 143 -22.64 -13.99 21.04
C GLU A 143 -21.97 -14.61 22.28
N ARG A 144 -21.30 -13.79 23.11
CA ARG A 144 -20.70 -14.27 24.38
C ARG A 144 -21.70 -14.57 25.48
N THR A 145 -22.92 -14.04 25.37
CA THR A 145 -23.94 -14.14 26.42
C THR A 145 -24.95 -15.27 26.15
N GLN A 146 -24.90 -15.89 24.96
CA GLN A 146 -25.67 -17.09 24.59
C GLN A 146 -24.88 -18.36 24.86
#